data_AF-A4C167-F1
#
_entry.id   AF-A4C167-F1
#
_cell.length_a   1.000
_cell.length_b   1.000
_cell.length_c   1.000
_cell.angle_alpha   90.00
_cell.angle_beta   90.00
_cell.angle_gamma   90.00
#
_symmetry.space_group_name_H-M   'P 1'
#
loop_
_entity.id
_entity.type
_entity.pdbx_description
1 polymer ?
#
loop_
_entity_poly.entity_id
_entity_poly.type
_entity_poly.pdbx_seq_one_letter_code
_entity_poly.pdbx_strand_id
1 'polypeptide(L)'
;MKIAFRKSHLNKQLFYAVLFTLTGSLTFNSEQHLWHALFSIILPLLSVAKYFLMKHYKYLTVDKDHLKINDIVGKQVKISEINQIEKYAGKYILKTNGKKISIDTHIIEKKALIELNIALESLSIEWV
;
A
#
# COMPACT_ATOMS: atom_id res chain seq x y z
N MET A 1 7.68 9.00 11.46
CA MET A 1 7.33 9.63 10.16
C MET A 1 6.33 8.74 9.42
N LYS A 2 5.31 9.31 8.76
CA LYS A 2 4.33 8.53 7.97
C LYS A 2 4.41 8.88 6.49
N ILE A 3 4.66 7.89 5.63
CA ILE A 3 4.80 8.05 4.18
C ILE A 3 3.46 7.79 3.51
N ALA A 4 2.90 8.82 2.85
CA ALA A 4 1.60 8.76 2.23
C ALA A 4 1.59 8.04 0.87
N PHE A 5 0.45 7.40 0.57
CA PHE A 5 0.19 6.91 -0.78
C PHE A 5 0.04 8.05 -1.78
N ARG A 6 0.45 7.82 -3.02
CA ARG A 6 0.17 8.68 -4.16
C ARG A 6 -1.34 8.78 -4.36
N LYS A 7 -1.85 10.00 -4.59
CA LYS A 7 -3.28 10.24 -4.85
C LYS A 7 -3.84 9.37 -5.99
N SER A 8 -3.08 9.17 -7.07
CA SER A 8 -3.51 8.30 -8.17
C SER A 8 -3.64 6.84 -7.76
N HIS A 9 -2.83 6.36 -6.82
CA HIS A 9 -2.96 5.00 -6.30
C HIS A 9 -4.18 4.85 -5.38
N LEU A 10 -4.47 5.85 -4.55
CA LEU A 10 -5.70 5.90 -3.74
C LEU A 10 -6.95 5.92 -4.62
N ASN A 11 -6.98 6.78 -5.63
CA ASN A 11 -8.16 6.97 -6.49
C ASN A 11 -8.51 5.73 -7.32
N LYS A 12 -7.57 4.81 -7.56
CA LYS A 12 -7.87 3.51 -8.18
C LYS A 12 -8.91 2.71 -7.36
N GLN A 13 -8.88 2.80 -6.03
CA GLN A 13 -9.85 2.09 -5.19
C GLN A 13 -11.27 2.70 -5.33
N LEU A 14 -11.37 4.02 -5.47
CA LEU A 14 -12.64 4.66 -5.76
C LEU A 14 -13.13 4.33 -7.18
N PHE A 15 -12.23 4.26 -8.15
CA PHE A 15 -12.56 3.83 -9.50
C PHE A 15 -13.12 2.40 -9.50
N TYR A 16 -12.51 1.47 -8.77
CA TYR A 16 -13.06 0.11 -8.62
C TYR A 16 -14.43 0.11 -7.94
N ALA A 17 -14.63 0.94 -6.91
CA ALA A 17 -15.93 1.05 -6.27
C ALA A 17 -17.03 1.49 -7.26
N VAL A 18 -16.75 2.52 -8.06
CA VAL A 18 -17.69 3.00 -9.10
C VAL A 18 -17.91 1.92 -10.16
N LEU A 19 -16.85 1.31 -10.67
CA LEU A 19 -16.92 0.26 -11.69
C LEU A 19 -17.81 -0.91 -11.23
N PHE A 20 -17.54 -1.46 -10.04
CA PHE A 20 -18.31 -2.59 -9.52
C PHE A 20 -19.75 -2.23 -9.20
N THR A 21 -20.01 -1.00 -8.74
CA THR A 21 -21.37 -0.50 -8.51
C THR A 21 -22.15 -0.44 -9.82
N LEU A 22 -21.56 0.13 -10.88
CA LEU A 22 -22.21 0.20 -12.20
C LEU A 22 -22.50 -1.19 -12.79
N THR A 23 -21.52 -2.09 -12.74
CA THR A 23 -21.72 -3.47 -13.24
C THR A 23 -22.75 -4.24 -12.43
N GLY A 24 -22.78 -4.01 -11.11
CA GLY A 24 -23.76 -4.64 -10.22
C GLY A 24 -25.18 -4.15 -10.50
N SER A 25 -25.36 -2.85 -10.68
CA SER A 25 -26.68 -2.27 -11.00
C SER A 25 -27.22 -2.73 -12.35
N LEU A 26 -26.37 -2.87 -13.38
CA LEU A 26 -26.79 -3.32 -14.71
C LEU A 26 -27.19 -4.80 -14.76
N THR A 27 -26.69 -5.61 -13.82
CA THR A 27 -26.95 -7.04 -13.77
C THR A 27 -28.03 -7.41 -12.75
N PHE A 28 -28.62 -6.41 -12.09
CA PHE A 28 -29.61 -6.59 -11.04
C PHE A 28 -30.98 -6.98 -11.61
N ASN A 29 -31.29 -8.27 -11.58
CA ASN A 29 -32.53 -8.85 -12.09
C ASN A 29 -33.22 -9.70 -11.01
N SER A 30 -34.54 -9.87 -11.09
CA SER A 30 -35.31 -10.64 -10.10
C SER A 30 -34.95 -12.13 -10.03
N GLU A 31 -34.36 -12.69 -11.08
CA GLU A 31 -33.85 -14.08 -11.11
C GLU A 31 -32.35 -14.18 -10.80
N GLN A 32 -31.73 -13.10 -10.33
CA GLN A 32 -30.30 -13.05 -10.12
C GLN A 32 -29.87 -13.96 -8.97
N HIS A 33 -28.88 -14.80 -9.24
CA HIS A 33 -28.27 -15.68 -8.26
C HIS A 33 -27.69 -14.89 -7.08
N LEU A 34 -28.00 -15.30 -5.84
CA LEU A 34 -27.64 -14.61 -4.58
C LEU A 34 -26.18 -14.16 -4.53
N TRP A 35 -25.25 -15.00 -5.02
CA TRP A 35 -23.83 -14.68 -5.02
C TRP A 35 -23.50 -13.44 -5.85
N HIS A 36 -24.16 -13.23 -6.99
CA HIS A 36 -23.94 -12.03 -7.79
C HIS A 36 -24.39 -10.78 -7.03
N ALA A 37 -25.59 -10.81 -6.43
CA ALA A 37 -26.09 -9.71 -5.60
C ALA A 37 -25.13 -9.38 -4.43
N LEU A 38 -24.60 -10.41 -3.76
CA LEU A 38 -23.62 -10.24 -2.69
C LEU A 38 -22.31 -9.61 -3.20
N PHE A 39 -21.74 -10.11 -4.31
CA PHE A 39 -20.52 -9.55 -4.88
C PHE A 39 -20.69 -8.10 -5.34
N SER A 40 -21.84 -7.78 -5.94
CA SER A 40 -22.18 -6.44 -6.41
C SER A 40 -22.26 -5.39 -5.28
N ILE A 41 -22.53 -5.81 -4.04
CA ILE A 41 -22.59 -4.92 -2.87
C ILE A 41 -21.27 -4.92 -2.10
N ILE A 42 -20.71 -6.11 -1.86
CA ILE A 42 -19.53 -6.29 -1.01
C ILE A 42 -18.27 -5.71 -1.67
N LEU A 43 -18.07 -5.90 -2.98
CA LEU A 43 -16.85 -5.44 -3.66
C LEU A 43 -16.71 -3.90 -3.70
N PRO A 44 -17.76 -3.12 -4.03
CA PRO A 44 -17.70 -1.68 -3.90
C PRO A 44 -17.44 -1.23 -2.46
N LEU A 45 -18.14 -1.83 -1.49
CA LEU A 45 -18.00 -1.47 -0.08
C LEU A 45 -16.57 -1.71 0.42
N LEU A 46 -15.98 -2.86 0.06
CA LEU A 46 -14.60 -3.19 0.41
C LEU A 46 -13.60 -2.23 -0.26
N SER A 47 -13.87 -1.83 -1.50
CA SER A 47 -13.02 -0.87 -2.23
C SER A 47 -13.04 0.52 -1.59
N VAL A 48 -14.22 1.00 -1.16
CA VAL A 48 -14.38 2.25 -0.41
C VAL A 48 -13.70 2.15 0.96
N ALA A 49 -13.93 1.08 1.70
CA ALA A 49 -13.28 0.85 2.99
C ALA A 49 -11.75 0.86 2.86
N LYS A 50 -11.21 0.16 1.85
CA LYS A 50 -9.79 0.14 1.54
C LYS A 50 -9.24 1.54 1.22
N TYR A 51 -9.97 2.37 0.48
CA TYR A 51 -9.58 3.78 0.25
C TYR A 51 -9.40 4.54 1.56
N PHE A 52 -10.36 4.45 2.48
CA PHE A 52 -10.29 5.16 3.76
C PHE A 52 -9.17 4.63 4.66
N LEU A 53 -8.99 3.30 4.73
CA LEU A 53 -7.89 2.69 5.46
C LEU A 53 -6.54 3.17 4.95
N MET A 54 -6.32 3.13 3.62
CA MET A 54 -5.07 3.60 3.02
C MET A 54 -4.85 5.10 3.25
N LYS A 55 -5.91 5.91 3.20
CA LYS A 55 -5.84 7.36 3.45
C LYS A 55 -5.49 7.68 4.90
N HIS A 56 -6.02 6.90 5.86
CA HIS A 56 -5.83 7.10 7.29
C HIS A 56 -4.48 6.54 7.78
N TYR A 57 -4.19 5.28 7.50
CA TYR A 57 -3.00 4.59 8.00
C TYR A 57 -1.72 4.90 7.22
N LYS A 58 -1.85 5.48 6.02
CA LYS A 58 -0.73 5.74 5.10
C LYS A 58 -0.01 4.45 4.69
N TYR A 59 1.01 4.55 3.84
CA TYR A 59 1.67 3.37 3.28
C TYR A 59 2.77 2.83 4.20
N LEU A 60 3.67 3.70 4.67
CA LEU A 60 4.73 3.31 5.58
C LEU A 60 4.71 4.17 6.85
N THR A 61 5.14 3.57 7.94
CA THR A 61 5.55 4.28 9.14
C THR A 61 7.04 3.99 9.39
N VAL A 62 7.84 5.05 9.44
CA VAL A 62 9.27 5.01 9.74
C VAL A 62 9.45 5.66 11.10
N ASP A 63 9.73 4.87 12.11
CA ASP A 63 10.04 5.32 13.46
C ASP A 63 11.55 5.17 13.72
N LYS A 64 12.03 5.53 14.91
CA LYS A 64 13.48 5.47 15.23
C LYS A 64 14.05 4.05 15.16
N ASP A 65 13.25 3.06 15.57
CA ASP A 65 13.71 1.68 15.69
C ASP A 65 13.13 0.76 14.61
N HIS A 66 11.99 1.12 14.02
CA HIS A 66 11.22 0.22 13.15
C HIS A 66 10.77 0.92 11.87
N LEU A 67 10.81 0.17 10.77
CA LEU A 67 10.14 0.49 9.53
C LEU A 67 9.00 -0.50 9.31
N LYS A 68 7.78 0.03 9.23
CA LYS A 68 6.54 -0.74 9.08
C LYS A 68 5.83 -0.38 7.78
N ILE A 69 5.48 -1.39 7.00
CA ILE A 69 4.55 -1.28 5.89
C ILE A 69 3.13 -1.49 6.45
N ASN A 70 2.31 -0.46 6.37
CA ASN A 70 0.91 -0.47 6.79
C ASN A 70 0.03 -1.06 5.68
N ASP A 71 0.31 -2.31 5.34
CA ASP A 71 -0.52 -3.15 4.46
C ASP A 71 -1.28 -4.18 5.29
N ILE A 72 -2.20 -4.93 4.68
CA ILE A 72 -3.09 -5.89 5.36
C ILE A 72 -2.29 -6.93 6.19
N VAL A 73 -1.10 -7.30 5.72
CA VAL A 73 -0.21 -8.26 6.40
C VAL A 73 0.74 -7.58 7.42
N GLY A 74 0.84 -6.24 7.40
CA GLY A 74 1.56 -5.47 8.43
C GLY A 74 3.06 -5.76 8.55
N LYS A 75 3.77 -5.92 7.43
CA LYS A 75 5.20 -6.27 7.43
C LYS A 75 6.03 -5.21 8.17
N GLN A 76 6.93 -5.65 9.06
CA GLN A 76 7.80 -4.75 9.83
C GLN A 76 9.23 -5.28 9.96
N VAL A 77 10.19 -4.34 10.04
CA VAL A 77 11.61 -4.61 10.25
C VAL A 77 12.21 -3.62 11.23
N LYS A 78 13.14 -4.07 12.07
CA LYS A 78 13.95 -3.17 12.88
C LYS A 78 15.03 -2.54 12.01
N ILE A 79 15.22 -1.24 12.14
CA ILE A 79 16.20 -0.49 11.35
C ILE A 79 17.62 -1.05 11.59
N SER A 80 17.94 -1.42 12.83
CA SER A 80 19.22 -2.04 13.20
C SER A 80 19.47 -3.42 12.60
N GLU A 81 18.44 -4.09 12.09
CA GLU A 81 18.56 -5.41 11.44
C GLU A 81 18.74 -5.30 9.92
N ILE A 82 18.66 -4.09 9.35
CA ILE A 82 18.80 -3.85 7.92
C ILE A 82 20.30 -3.81 7.60
N ASN A 83 20.76 -4.76 6.79
CA ASN A 83 22.18 -4.86 6.42
C ASN A 83 22.43 -4.28 5.02
N GLN A 84 21.41 -4.23 4.16
CA GLN A 84 21.55 -3.80 2.78
C GLN A 84 20.21 -3.25 2.24
N ILE A 85 20.29 -2.21 1.42
CA ILE A 85 19.15 -1.65 0.68
C ILE A 85 19.41 -1.82 -0.81
N GLU A 86 18.56 -2.57 -1.50
CA GLU A 86 18.63 -2.66 -2.97
C GLU A 86 17.61 -1.74 -3.63
N LYS A 87 18.02 -1.03 -4.68
CA LYS A 87 17.12 -0.22 -5.50
C LYS A 87 16.94 -0.85 -6.87
N TYR A 88 15.78 -1.43 -7.11
CA TYR A 88 15.49 -2.11 -8.37
C TYR A 88 14.08 -1.83 -8.88
N ALA A 89 13.96 -1.43 -10.14
CA ALA A 89 12.69 -1.25 -10.87
C ALA A 89 11.60 -0.52 -10.07
N GLY A 90 11.96 0.60 -9.43
CA GLY A 90 11.04 1.41 -8.63
C GLY A 90 10.59 0.72 -7.33
N LYS A 91 11.36 -0.21 -6.80
CA LYS A 91 11.22 -0.77 -5.46
C LYS A 91 12.50 -0.58 -4.65
N TYR A 92 12.34 -0.44 -3.34
CA TYR A 92 13.42 -0.61 -2.38
C TYR A 92 13.26 -1.95 -1.67
N ILE A 93 14.31 -2.77 -1.65
CA ILE A 93 14.32 -4.05 -0.97
C ILE A 93 15.25 -3.93 0.22
N LEU A 94 14.66 -3.87 1.41
CA LEU A 94 15.38 -3.90 2.68
C LEU A 94 15.71 -5.34 3.01
N LYS A 95 16.98 -5.68 3.03
CA LYS A 95 17.46 -7.01 3.42
C LYS A 95 17.91 -7.01 4.87
N THR A 96 17.53 -8.07 5.57
CA THR A 96 18.02 -8.43 6.89
C THR A 96 18.61 -9.83 6.85
N ASN A 97 19.17 -10.30 7.96
CA ASN A 97 19.71 -11.66 8.09
C ASN A 97 18.73 -12.79 7.73
N GLY A 98 17.41 -12.59 7.89
CA GLY A 98 16.42 -13.67 7.69
C GLY A 98 15.19 -13.31 6.86
N LYS A 99 15.02 -12.04 6.46
CA LYS A 99 13.84 -11.59 5.70
C LYS A 99 14.17 -10.43 4.76
N LYS A 100 13.36 -10.31 3.72
CA LYS A 100 13.37 -9.19 2.79
C LYS A 100 12.04 -8.45 2.85
N ILE A 101 12.09 -7.12 2.91
CA ILE A 101 10.91 -6.27 2.86
C ILE A 101 11.01 -5.37 1.64
N SER A 102 10.01 -5.45 0.76
CA SER A 102 9.93 -4.62 -0.43
C SER A 102 9.00 -3.44 -0.23
N ILE A 103 9.50 -2.26 -0.53
CA ILE A 103 8.77 -0.99 -0.57
C ILE A 103 8.57 -0.63 -2.04
N ASP A 104 7.32 -0.50 -2.49
CA ASP A 104 7.01 -0.04 -3.84
C ASP A 104 6.99 1.48 -3.86
N THR A 105 7.89 2.10 -4.64
CA THR A 105 7.99 3.56 -4.72
C THR A 105 6.95 4.18 -5.66
N HIS A 106 6.36 3.41 -6.57
CA HIS A 106 5.36 3.93 -7.53
C HIS A 106 4.06 4.36 -6.87
N ILE A 107 3.76 3.76 -5.71
CA ILE A 107 2.55 4.00 -4.95
C ILE A 107 2.75 5.07 -3.87
N ILE A 108 3.95 5.66 -3.77
CA ILE A 108 4.30 6.72 -2.82
C ILE A 108 4.11 8.10 -3.45
N GLU A 109 3.65 9.06 -2.65
CA GLU A 109 3.61 10.46 -3.09
C GLU A 109 5.03 11.02 -3.29
N LYS A 110 5.27 11.76 -4.39
CA LYS A 110 6.62 12.24 -4.76
C LYS A 110 7.36 12.96 -3.62
N LYS A 111 6.67 13.83 -2.87
CA LYS A 111 7.26 14.54 -1.73
C LYS A 111 7.65 13.59 -0.60
N ALA A 112 6.76 12.66 -0.26
CA ALA A 112 7.01 11.64 0.76
C ALA A 112 8.11 10.65 0.33
N LEU A 113 8.30 10.41 -0.97
CA LEU A 113 9.41 9.60 -1.47
C LEU A 113 10.76 10.29 -1.23
N ILE A 114 10.84 11.62 -1.36
CA ILE A 114 12.05 12.38 -1.04
C ILE A 114 12.38 12.25 0.45
N GLU A 115 11.38 12.40 1.32
CA GLU A 115 11.54 12.21 2.78
C GLU A 115 11.99 10.79 3.13
N LEU A 116 11.43 9.77 2.46
CA LEU A 116 11.86 8.39 2.64
C LEU A 116 13.31 8.19 2.23
N ASN A 117 13.76 8.77 1.11
CA ASN A 117 15.14 8.63 0.65
C ASN A 117 16.11 9.25 1.66
N ILE A 118 15.83 10.46 2.14
CA ILE A 118 16.64 11.12 3.16
C ILE A 118 16.75 10.24 4.42
N ALA A 119 15.64 9.66 4.86
CA ALA A 119 15.63 8.80 6.05
C ALA A 119 16.37 7.47 5.85
N LEU A 120 16.39 6.90 4.65
CA LEU A 120 17.14 5.66 4.36
C LEU A 120 18.64 5.94 4.14
N GLU A 121 18.98 7.06 3.50
CA GLU A 121 20.37 7.48 3.27
C GLU A 121 21.06 7.84 4.59
N SER A 122 20.33 8.38 5.57
CA SER A 122 20.87 8.68 6.90
C SER A 122 21.26 7.46 7.73
N LEU A 123 20.89 6.24 7.29
CA LEU A 123 21.22 5.01 8.02
C LEU A 123 22.67 4.55 7.79
N SER A 124 23.39 5.14 6.83
CA SER A 124 24.78 4.75 6.49
C SER A 124 24.94 3.25 6.20
N ILE A 125 23.92 2.63 5.60
CA ILE A 125 23.88 1.23 5.18
C ILE A 125 24.31 1.12 3.71
N GLU A 126 24.82 -0.04 3.28
CA GLU A 126 25.17 -0.32 1.89
C GLU A 126 23.95 -0.26 0.94
N TRP A 127 24.09 0.50 -0.15
CA TRP A 127 23.12 0.59 -1.24
C TRP A 127 23.62 -0.15 -2.49
N VAL A 128 22.77 -0.98 -3.08
CA VAL A 128 23.06 -1.76 -4.30
C VAL A 128 22.00 -1.58 -5.37
#